data_AF-A0A6L8KC13-F1
#
_entry.id   AF-A0A6L8KC13-F1
#
_cell.length_a   1.000
_cell.length_b   1.000
_cell.length_c   1.000
_cell.angle_alpha   90.00
_cell.angle_beta   90.00
_cell.angle_gamma   90.00
#
_symmetry.space_group_name_H-M   'P 1'
#
loop_
_entity.id
_entity.type
_entity.pdbx_description
1 polymer ?
#
loop_
_entity_poly.entity_id
_entity_poly.type
_entity_poly.pdbx_seq_one_letter_code
_entity_poly.pdbx_strand_id
1 'polypeptide(L)'
;MRDYTERDAAFSKELKSIGESGAGKQSTDIRTAPSLQLLRAVVKKGLSLDAMLARMVQGVESGLWEPWMSAFGIEIRGVNYAKPEQRNARLAIDMSLACKINSVFANAGVTNWRSLVAEDCVQIQIDKPTETTGAKVYAIFYLDAPDK
;
A
#
# COMPACT_ATOMS: atom_id res chain seq x y z
N MET A 1 -0.18 31.95 -1.35
CA MET A 1 -0.95 31.35 -0.23
C MET A 1 -1.80 30.25 -0.85
N ARG A 2 -1.50 28.97 -0.62
CA ARG A 2 -2.32 27.86 -1.16
C ARG A 2 -3.65 27.87 -0.39
N ASP A 3 -4.78 27.97 -1.09
CA ASP A 3 -6.09 27.69 -0.50
C ASP A 3 -6.08 26.23 -0.02
N TYR A 4 -5.92 26.05 1.29
CA TYR A 4 -6.14 24.76 1.93
C TYR A 4 -7.62 24.45 1.83
N THR A 5 -7.98 23.51 0.97
CA THR A 5 -9.37 23.14 0.77
C THR A 5 -9.88 22.37 1.99
N GLU A 6 -11.19 22.38 2.26
CA GLU A 6 -11.80 21.60 3.34
C GLU A 6 -11.40 20.11 3.28
N ARG A 7 -11.15 19.61 2.07
CA ARG A 7 -10.68 18.25 1.80
C ARG A 7 -9.28 17.98 2.35
N ASP A 8 -8.36 18.95 2.24
CA ASP A 8 -7.00 18.83 2.78
C ASP A 8 -7.01 18.85 4.32
N ALA A 9 -7.88 19.67 4.91
CA ALA A 9 -8.07 19.72 6.35
C ALA A 9 -8.65 18.40 6.90
N ALA A 10 -9.66 17.84 6.24
CA ALA A 10 -10.23 16.54 6.59
C ALA A 10 -9.20 15.41 6.48
N PHE A 11 -8.42 15.39 5.40
CA PHE A 11 -7.35 14.42 5.21
C PHE A 11 -6.24 14.54 6.24
N SER A 12 -5.82 15.77 6.58
CA SER A 12 -4.82 16.00 7.61
C SER A 12 -5.28 15.49 8.98
N LYS A 13 -6.56 15.66 9.31
CA LYS A 13 -7.17 15.11 10.53
C LYS A 13 -7.18 13.58 10.51
N GLU A 14 -7.57 12.97 9.40
CA GLU A 14 -7.54 11.52 9.19
C GLU A 14 -6.12 10.96 9.41
N LEU A 15 -5.11 11.59 8.79
CA LEU A 15 -3.71 11.16 8.93
C LEU A 15 -3.19 11.27 10.36
N LYS A 16 -3.58 12.31 11.08
CA LYS A 16 -3.23 12.45 12.50
C LYS A 16 -3.81 11.29 13.31
N SER A 17 -5.09 10.97 13.10
CA SER A 17 -5.73 9.83 13.77
C SER A 17 -5.10 8.49 13.40
N ILE A 18 -4.70 8.30 12.13
CA ILE A 18 -3.95 7.10 11.70
C ILE A 18 -2.60 7.02 12.43
N GLY A 19 -1.87 8.12 12.51
CA GLY A 19 -0.59 8.18 13.21
C GLY A 19 -0.71 7.89 14.71
N GLU A 20 -1.78 8.36 15.36
CA GLU A 20 -2.09 8.09 16.77
C GLU A 20 -2.52 6.63 17.01
N SER A 21 -3.25 6.05 16.07
CA SER A 21 -3.76 4.68 16.15
C SER A 21 -2.66 3.62 16.03
N GLY A 22 -1.60 3.92 15.28
CA GLY A 22 -0.46 3.04 15.08
C GLY A 22 -0.69 1.91 14.06
N ALA A 23 0.41 1.39 13.52
CA ALA A 23 0.42 0.33 12.51
C ALA A 23 0.60 -1.06 13.14
N GLY A 24 0.41 -2.12 12.34
CA GLY A 24 0.82 -3.49 12.68
C GLY A 24 -0.06 -4.19 13.71
N LYS A 25 -1.34 -3.84 13.76
CA LYS A 25 -2.33 -4.46 14.67
C LYS A 25 -2.84 -5.80 14.14
N GLN A 26 -2.77 -5.98 12.84
CA GLN A 26 -3.25 -7.17 12.12
C GLN A 26 -2.12 -7.72 11.22
N SER A 27 -2.46 -8.24 10.05
CA SER A 27 -1.53 -8.99 9.21
C SER A 27 -0.67 -8.06 8.34
N THR A 28 0.62 -7.98 8.64
CA THR A 28 1.59 -7.15 7.88
C THR A 28 2.03 -7.72 6.54
N ASP A 29 1.67 -8.97 6.22
CA ASP A 29 1.85 -9.55 4.88
C ASP A 29 0.70 -9.11 3.97
N ILE A 30 1.06 -8.50 2.85
CA ILE A 30 0.14 -7.98 1.83
C ILE A 30 -0.81 -9.04 1.27
N ARG A 31 -0.41 -10.33 1.26
CA ARG A 31 -1.21 -11.46 0.76
C ARG A 31 -2.34 -11.82 1.71
N THR A 32 -2.17 -11.57 2.99
CA THR A 32 -3.10 -12.01 4.04
C THR A 32 -3.79 -10.86 4.78
N ALA A 33 -3.33 -9.61 4.62
CA ALA A 33 -3.95 -8.41 5.17
C ALA A 33 -5.46 -8.30 4.81
N PRO A 34 -6.40 -8.38 5.78
CA PRO A 34 -7.83 -8.31 5.48
C PRO A 34 -8.25 -7.01 4.79
N SER A 35 -7.69 -5.87 5.18
CA SER A 35 -7.97 -4.55 4.56
C SER A 35 -7.66 -4.49 3.07
N LEU A 36 -6.78 -5.36 2.56
CA LEU A 36 -6.38 -5.39 1.16
C LEU A 36 -7.13 -6.43 0.34
N GLN A 37 -8.10 -7.15 0.90
CA GLN A 37 -8.85 -8.19 0.19
C GLN A 37 -9.49 -7.66 -1.10
N LEU A 38 -10.12 -6.49 -1.04
CA LEU A 38 -10.73 -5.84 -2.22
C LEU A 38 -9.68 -5.52 -3.28
N LEU A 39 -8.53 -4.98 -2.86
CA LEU A 39 -7.45 -4.61 -3.76
C LEU A 39 -6.82 -5.84 -4.41
N ARG A 40 -6.61 -6.93 -3.65
CA ARG A 40 -6.08 -8.20 -4.14
C ARG A 40 -6.93 -8.83 -5.25
N ALA A 41 -8.25 -8.65 -5.18
CA ALA A 41 -9.19 -9.17 -6.17
C ALA A 41 -9.21 -8.37 -7.49
N VAL A 42 -8.64 -7.16 -7.53
CA VAL A 42 -8.65 -6.33 -8.75
C VAL A 42 -7.81 -6.98 -9.85
N VAL A 43 -8.42 -7.13 -11.03
CA VAL A 43 -7.78 -7.69 -12.23
C VAL A 43 -7.30 -6.58 -13.15
N LYS A 44 -6.04 -6.64 -13.58
CA LYS A 44 -5.46 -5.79 -14.62
C LYS A 44 -4.74 -6.65 -15.65
N LYS A 45 -5.02 -6.40 -16.94
CA LYS A 45 -4.43 -7.15 -18.06
C LYS A 45 -4.55 -8.68 -17.90
N GLY A 46 -5.69 -9.16 -17.39
CA GLY A 46 -5.96 -10.58 -17.20
C GLY A 46 -5.31 -11.23 -15.96
N LEU A 47 -4.62 -10.45 -15.12
CA LEU A 47 -3.98 -10.94 -13.89
C LEU A 47 -4.51 -10.18 -12.67
N SER A 48 -4.85 -10.90 -11.59
CA SER A 48 -5.20 -10.26 -10.31
C SER A 48 -3.95 -9.80 -9.57
N LEU A 49 -4.09 -8.83 -8.66
CA LEU A 49 -3.00 -8.45 -7.77
C LEU A 49 -2.53 -9.63 -6.92
N ASP A 50 -3.46 -10.44 -6.41
CA ASP A 50 -3.13 -11.66 -5.66
C ASP A 50 -2.23 -12.62 -6.45
N ALA A 51 -2.60 -12.90 -7.71
CA ALA A 51 -1.82 -13.76 -8.58
C ALA A 51 -0.44 -13.16 -8.91
N MET A 52 -0.35 -11.84 -9.04
CA MET A 52 0.94 -11.16 -9.22
C MET A 52 1.85 -11.30 -7.99
N LEU A 53 1.30 -11.08 -6.79
CA LEU A 53 2.04 -11.23 -5.53
C LEU A 53 2.57 -12.66 -5.37
N ALA A 54 1.77 -13.67 -5.72
CA ALA A 54 2.20 -15.06 -5.71
C ALA A 54 3.37 -15.32 -6.68
N ARG A 55 3.33 -14.79 -7.90
CA ARG A 55 4.43 -14.91 -8.88
C ARG A 55 5.73 -14.25 -8.41
N MET A 56 5.62 -13.10 -7.74
CA MET A 56 6.77 -12.40 -7.17
C MET A 56 7.49 -13.29 -6.15
N VAL A 57 6.73 -13.89 -5.22
CA VAL A 57 7.24 -14.81 -4.19
C VAL A 57 7.91 -16.04 -4.79
N GLN A 58 7.26 -16.66 -5.78
CA GLN A 58 7.79 -17.86 -6.44
C GLN A 58 9.12 -17.64 -7.18
N GLY A 59 9.56 -16.39 -7.37
CA GLY A 59 10.85 -16.15 -8.02
C GLY A 59 10.81 -16.25 -9.55
N VAL A 60 9.64 -16.48 -10.16
CA VAL A 60 9.52 -16.90 -11.57
C VAL A 60 9.94 -15.80 -12.54
N GLU A 61 9.70 -14.53 -12.21
CA GLU A 61 10.15 -13.40 -13.02
C GLU A 61 10.97 -12.40 -12.17
N SER A 62 12.05 -11.91 -12.76
CA SER A 62 12.97 -10.93 -12.17
C SER A 62 12.78 -9.58 -12.87
N GLY A 63 12.29 -8.58 -12.13
CA GLY A 63 12.41 -7.17 -12.52
C GLY A 63 11.29 -6.57 -13.38
N LEU A 64 10.25 -7.31 -13.77
CA LEU A 64 9.14 -6.77 -14.60
C LEU A 64 7.89 -6.35 -13.81
N TRP A 65 7.97 -6.36 -12.48
CA TRP A 65 6.83 -6.13 -11.59
C TRP A 65 6.50 -4.66 -11.38
N GLU A 66 7.51 -3.80 -11.33
CA GLU A 66 7.34 -2.39 -10.95
C GLU A 66 6.35 -1.64 -11.84
N PRO A 67 6.41 -1.73 -13.19
CA PRO A 67 5.44 -1.05 -14.04
C PRO A 67 4.02 -1.55 -13.80
N TRP A 68 3.86 -2.84 -13.53
CA TRP A 68 2.55 -3.45 -13.28
C TRP A 68 1.98 -3.01 -11.93
N MET A 69 2.79 -3.09 -10.86
CA MET A 69 2.42 -2.69 -9.50
C MET A 69 2.11 -1.20 -9.39
N SER A 70 2.81 -0.36 -10.18
CA SER A 70 2.53 1.09 -10.24
C SER A 70 1.13 1.42 -10.75
N ALA A 71 0.48 0.52 -11.49
CA ALA A 71 -0.92 0.68 -11.92
C ALA A 71 -1.89 0.67 -10.73
N PHE A 72 -1.49 0.06 -9.63
CA PHE A 72 -2.20 0.00 -8.35
C PHE A 72 -1.66 1.02 -7.34
N GLY A 73 -0.76 1.92 -7.74
CA GLY A 73 -0.11 2.83 -6.78
C GLY A 73 0.76 2.09 -5.76
N ILE A 74 1.27 0.91 -6.12
CA ILE A 74 2.18 0.13 -5.28
C ILE A 74 3.61 0.32 -5.78
N GLU A 75 4.49 0.70 -4.87
CA GLU A 75 5.92 0.89 -5.12
C GLU A 75 6.72 -0.21 -4.41
N ILE A 76 7.69 -0.80 -5.11
CA ILE A 76 8.61 -1.77 -4.52
C ILE A 76 9.75 -0.97 -3.87
N ARG A 77 9.88 -1.07 -2.54
CA ARG A 77 10.90 -0.32 -1.77
C ARG A 77 12.15 -1.14 -1.45
N GLY A 78 12.07 -2.45 -1.59
CA GLY A 78 13.19 -3.36 -1.44
C GLY A 78 12.75 -4.78 -1.71
N VAL A 79 13.65 -5.59 -2.25
CA VAL A 79 13.45 -7.02 -2.47
C VAL A 79 14.68 -7.74 -1.97
N ASN A 80 14.50 -8.74 -1.13
CA ASN A 80 15.56 -9.65 -0.76
C ASN A 80 15.73 -10.70 -1.86
N TYR A 81 16.92 -10.74 -2.45
CA TYR A 81 17.33 -11.71 -3.47
C TYR A 81 18.38 -12.70 -2.95
N ALA A 82 18.78 -12.59 -1.68
CA ALA A 82 19.84 -13.41 -1.12
C ALA A 82 19.42 -14.88 -1.09
N LYS A 83 20.19 -15.76 -1.73
CA LYS A 83 20.06 -17.21 -1.54
C LYS A 83 20.85 -17.59 -0.28
N PRO A 84 20.35 -18.47 0.60
CA PRO A 84 19.17 -19.33 0.48
C PRO A 84 17.88 -18.76 1.12
N GLU A 85 17.84 -17.46 1.44
CA GLU A 85 16.72 -16.86 2.18
C GLU A 85 15.42 -16.80 1.34
N GLN A 86 14.27 -16.77 2.03
CA GLN A 86 12.98 -16.55 1.37
C GLN A 86 12.97 -15.20 0.65
N ARG A 87 12.46 -15.20 -0.58
CA ARG A 87 12.32 -13.98 -1.39
C ARG A 87 11.21 -13.11 -0.80
N ASN A 88 11.61 -12.16 0.02
CA ASN A 88 10.69 -11.19 0.58
C ASN A 88 10.80 -9.82 -0.09
N ALA A 89 9.77 -9.00 0.02
CA ALA A 89 9.79 -7.62 -0.45
C ALA A 89 9.13 -6.67 0.53
N ARG A 90 9.54 -5.40 0.49
CA ARG A 90 8.83 -4.28 1.11
C ARG A 90 8.06 -3.54 0.02
N LEU A 91 6.75 -3.51 0.15
CA LEU A 91 5.84 -2.87 -0.79
C LEU A 91 5.18 -1.67 -0.12
N ALA A 92 5.19 -0.52 -0.78
CA ALA A 92 4.56 0.70 -0.33
C ALA A 92 3.27 0.93 -1.11
N ILE A 93 2.13 0.99 -0.42
CA ILE A 93 0.83 1.30 -1.01
C ILE A 93 0.54 2.78 -0.81
N ASP A 94 0.33 3.52 -1.89
CA ASP A 94 -0.05 4.93 -1.84
C ASP A 94 -1.44 5.12 -1.20
N MET A 95 -1.49 5.91 -0.13
CA MET A 95 -2.67 6.31 0.62
C MET A 95 -2.95 7.81 0.52
N SER A 96 -2.24 8.53 -0.34
CA SER A 96 -2.42 9.97 -0.53
C SER A 96 -3.82 10.30 -1.06
N LEU A 97 -4.23 11.57 -1.00
CA LEU A 97 -5.54 12.02 -1.50
C LEU A 97 -5.79 11.66 -2.97
N ALA A 98 -4.75 11.64 -3.80
CA ALA A 98 -4.80 11.35 -5.23
C ALA A 98 -4.46 9.88 -5.57
N CYS A 99 -4.38 8.98 -4.58
CA CYS A 99 -3.95 7.61 -4.82
C CYS A 99 -4.93 6.86 -5.73
N LYS A 100 -4.39 6.00 -6.61
CA LYS A 100 -5.17 5.27 -7.63
C LYS A 100 -6.18 4.29 -7.06
N ILE A 101 -5.93 3.78 -5.86
CA ILE A 101 -6.75 2.73 -5.23
C ILE A 101 -7.98 3.27 -4.50
N ASN A 102 -8.08 4.59 -4.33
CA ASN A 102 -9.20 5.20 -3.63
C ASN A 102 -10.55 4.81 -4.26
N SER A 103 -10.60 4.69 -5.60
CA SER A 103 -11.81 4.28 -6.32
C SER A 103 -12.20 2.82 -6.08
N VAL A 104 -11.22 1.93 -5.85
CA VAL A 104 -11.48 0.50 -5.57
C VAL A 104 -12.30 0.37 -4.29
N PHE A 105 -11.85 1.03 -3.23
CA PHE A 105 -12.53 1.00 -1.93
C PHE A 105 -13.82 1.81 -1.92
N ALA A 106 -13.83 2.99 -2.55
CA ALA A 106 -15.03 3.82 -2.64
C ALA A 106 -16.17 3.11 -3.37
N ASN A 107 -15.90 2.42 -4.48
CA ASN A 107 -16.90 1.66 -5.22
C ASN A 107 -17.47 0.47 -4.42
N ALA A 108 -16.71 -0.05 -3.45
CA ALA A 108 -17.15 -1.09 -2.53
C ALA A 108 -17.82 -0.52 -1.26
N GLY A 109 -18.01 0.80 -1.17
CA GLY A 109 -18.62 1.47 -0.01
C GLY A 109 -17.70 1.61 1.21
N VAL A 110 -16.40 1.32 1.09
CA VAL A 110 -15.43 1.38 2.19
C VAL A 110 -14.78 2.76 2.23
N THR A 111 -15.40 3.69 2.96
CA THR A 111 -14.97 5.09 3.00
C THR A 111 -13.78 5.35 3.92
N ASN A 112 -13.60 4.54 4.98
CA ASN A 112 -12.53 4.64 5.97
C ASN A 112 -11.33 3.71 5.68
N TRP A 113 -11.17 3.27 4.42
CA TRP A 113 -10.21 2.22 4.05
C TRP A 113 -8.77 2.51 4.46
N ARG A 114 -8.34 3.79 4.49
CA ARG A 114 -6.98 4.16 4.91
C ARG A 114 -6.68 3.77 6.35
N SER A 115 -7.67 3.92 7.23
CA SER A 115 -7.55 3.49 8.62
C SER A 115 -7.40 1.98 8.72
N LEU A 116 -8.21 1.23 7.96
CA LEU A 116 -8.13 -0.24 7.91
C LEU A 116 -6.76 -0.71 7.39
N VAL A 117 -6.28 -0.11 6.30
CA VAL A 117 -4.96 -0.40 5.72
C VAL A 117 -3.84 -0.07 6.69
N ALA A 118 -3.96 1.00 7.46
CA ALA A 118 -2.95 1.35 8.46
C ALA A 118 -2.83 0.30 9.56
N GLU A 119 -3.94 -0.30 10.00
CA GLU A 119 -3.93 -1.36 11.00
C GLU A 119 -3.26 -2.65 10.52
N ASP A 120 -3.31 -2.91 9.22
CA ASP A 120 -2.72 -4.08 8.58
C ASP A 120 -1.29 -3.86 8.08
N CYS A 121 -0.74 -2.66 8.11
CA CYS A 121 0.58 -2.40 7.56
C CYS A 121 1.70 -2.53 8.61
N VAL A 122 2.96 -2.72 8.20
CA VAL A 122 4.09 -2.71 9.14
C VAL A 122 4.43 -1.29 9.60
N GLN A 123 4.25 -0.31 8.73
CA GLN A 123 4.68 1.06 8.95
C GLN A 123 3.89 2.01 8.07
N ILE A 124 3.51 3.16 8.63
CA ILE A 124 3.06 4.31 7.84
C ILE A 124 4.26 5.25 7.63
N GLN A 125 4.49 5.61 6.37
CA GLN A 125 5.46 6.63 5.98
C GLN A 125 4.72 7.85 5.44
N ILE A 126 5.04 9.02 5.98
CA ILE A 126 4.47 10.30 5.55
C ILE A 126 5.61 11.16 5.03
N ASP A 127 5.58 11.44 3.74
CA ASP A 127 6.49 12.39 3.11
C ASP A 127 5.83 13.77 3.15
N LYS A 128 6.51 14.72 3.79
CA LYS A 128 6.01 16.09 3.95
C LYS A 128 5.74 16.72 2.58
N PRO A 129 4.67 17.54 2.47
CA PRO A 129 4.40 18.27 1.24
C PRO A 129 5.58 19.20 0.90
N THR A 130 5.80 19.42 -0.39
CA THR A 130 6.74 20.41 -0.91
C THR A 130 5.97 21.59 -1.52
N GLU A 131 6.69 22.61 -1.97
CA GLU A 131 6.08 23.73 -2.71
C GLU A 131 5.31 23.27 -3.95
N THR A 132 5.71 22.17 -4.58
CA THR A 132 5.10 21.66 -5.83
C THR A 132 4.29 20.39 -5.67
N THR A 133 4.44 19.64 -4.57
CA THR A 133 3.73 18.37 -4.35
C THR A 133 2.98 18.34 -3.03
N GLY A 134 1.75 17.80 -3.05
CA GLY A 134 1.00 17.49 -1.83
C GLY A 134 1.71 16.45 -0.95
N ALA A 135 1.23 16.27 0.28
CA ALA A 135 1.76 15.25 1.18
C ALA A 135 1.57 13.87 0.55
N LYS A 136 2.61 13.03 0.60
CA LYS A 136 2.48 11.63 0.20
C LYS A 136 2.43 10.76 1.43
N VAL A 137 1.57 9.75 1.39
CA VAL A 137 1.39 8.82 2.50
C VAL A 137 1.44 7.42 1.94
N TYR A 138 2.23 6.57 2.58
CA TYR A 138 2.42 5.19 2.17
C TYR A 138 2.21 4.26 3.35
N ALA A 139 1.43 3.19 3.15
CA ALA A 139 1.45 2.04 4.03
C ALA A 139 2.46 1.02 3.50
N ILE A 140 3.40 0.64 4.35
CA ILE A 140 4.42 -0.35 4.02
C ILE A 140 3.93 -1.72 4.45
N PHE A 141 3.99 -2.69 3.55
CA PHE A 141 3.70 -4.09 3.79
C PHE A 141 4.92 -4.95 3.49
N TYR A 142 4.99 -6.09 4.15
CA TYR A 142 5.86 -7.17 3.70
C TYR A 142 5.15 -8.01 2.65
N LEU A 143 5.95 -8.64 1.80
CA LEU A 143 5.56 -9.75 0.95
C LEU A 143 6.44 -10.92 1.35
N ASP A 144 5.85 -12.00 1.86
CA ASP A 144 6.56 -13.25 2.19
C ASP A 144 7.73 -13.06 3.14
N ALA A 145 7.56 -12.20 4.15
CA ALA A 145 8.54 -12.11 5.23
C ALA A 145 8.55 -13.42 6.03
N PRO A 146 9.72 -13.88 6.50
CA PRO A 146 9.80 -15.07 7.35
C PRO A 146 8.99 -14.87 8.63
N ASP A 147 8.33 -15.94 9.08
CA ASP A 147 7.67 -15.97 10.39
C ASP A 147 8.71 -15.65 11.47
N LYS A 148 8.39 -14.69 12.35
CA LYS A 148 9.26 -14.26 13.45
C LYS A 148 9.46 -15.35 14.49
#